data_AF-A0LBI9-F1
#
_entry.id   AF-A0LBI9-F1
#
_cell.length_a   1.000
_cell.length_b   1.000
_cell.length_c   1.000
_cell.angle_alpha   90.00
_cell.angle_beta   90.00
_cell.angle_gamma   90.00
#
_symmetry.space_group_name_H-M   'P 1'
#
loop_
_entity.id
_entity.type
_entity.pdbx_description
1 polymer ?
#
loop_
_entity_poly.entity_id
_entity_poly.type
_entity_poly.pdbx_seq_one_letter_code
_entity_poly.pdbx_strand_id
1 'polypeptide(L)' 'MNGGPNQPRSPLARFQSSQVDVDEQKRYGWNRHGILVISEDDNRLTWPERELVKQLGDRLYGHRRKGVCHA' A
#
# COMPACT_ATOMS: atom_id res chain seq x y z
N MET A 1 22.28 -7.50 -33.24
CA MET A 1 21.17 -6.54 -33.43
C MET A 1 20.56 -6.34 -32.05
N ASN A 2 21.06 -5.39 -31.26
CA ASN A 2 20.65 -5.25 -29.87
C ASN A 2 19.49 -4.25 -29.77
N GLY A 3 18.26 -4.77 -29.80
CA GLY A 3 17.05 -3.98 -29.55
C GLY A 3 16.95 -3.64 -28.07
N GLY A 4 17.36 -2.43 -27.70
CA GLY A 4 17.09 -1.86 -26.37
C GLY A 4 15.57 -1.73 -26.12
N PRO A 5 15.15 -1.59 -24.85
CA PRO A 5 13.74 -1.49 -24.49
C PRO A 5 13.07 -0.36 -25.28
N ASN A 6 11.98 -0.69 -25.97
CA ASN A 6 11.25 0.20 -26.85
C ASN A 6 10.74 1.41 -26.04
N GLN A 7 11.24 2.60 -26.35
CA GLN A 7 10.86 3.82 -25.62
C GLN A 7 9.34 4.03 -25.77
N PRO A 8 8.61 4.29 -24.67
CA PRO A 8 7.16 4.44 -24.73
C PRO A 8 6.79 5.63 -25.63
N ARG A 9 6.01 5.37 -26.68
CA ARG A 9 5.68 6.31 -27.76
C ARG A 9 4.65 7.39 -27.40
N SER A 10 4.19 7.47 -26.14
CA SER A 10 3.10 8.36 -25.77
C SER A 10 3.59 9.69 -25.17
N PRO A 11 2.94 10.83 -25.49
CA PRO A 11 3.20 12.10 -24.80
C PRO A 11 2.97 12.03 -23.29
N LEU A 12 2.15 11.09 -22.83
CA LEU A 12 1.84 10.85 -21.42
C LEU A 12 2.94 10.07 -20.67
N ALA A 13 3.80 9.33 -21.37
CA ALA A 13 4.85 8.54 -20.72
C ALA A 13 5.84 9.40 -19.93
N ARG A 14 6.10 10.64 -20.36
CA ARG A 14 6.94 11.61 -19.62
C ARG A 14 6.33 12.07 -18.28
N PHE A 15 5.03 11.82 -18.08
CA PHE A 15 4.30 12.13 -16.87
C PHE A 15 4.04 10.89 -16.01
N GLN A 16 4.40 9.69 -16.48
CA GLN A 16 4.46 8.54 -15.60
C GLN A 16 5.58 8.81 -14.60
N SER A 17 5.22 8.89 -13.32
CA SER A 17 6.19 9.00 -12.24
C SER A 17 7.21 7.89 -12.42
N SER A 18 8.48 8.26 -12.61
CA SER A 18 9.62 7.33 -12.55
C SER A 18 9.40 6.39 -11.37
N GLN A 19 9.57 5.09 -11.57
CA GLN A 19 9.31 4.10 -10.52
C GLN A 19 10.06 4.51 -9.26
N VAL A 20 9.30 5.00 -8.29
CA VAL A 20 9.84 5.41 -7.00
C VAL A 20 10.30 4.13 -6.32
N ASP A 21 11.51 4.14 -5.76
CA ASP A 21 11.98 3.01 -4.96
C ASP A 21 10.99 2.77 -3.82
N VAL A 22 10.27 1.65 -3.94
CA VAL A 22 9.16 1.30 -3.05
C VAL A 22 9.67 1.08 -1.63
N ASP A 23 10.90 0.62 -1.46
CA ASP A 23 11.50 0.37 -0.15
C ASP A 23 11.98 1.66 0.52
N GLU A 24 12.44 2.64 -0.27
CA GLU A 24 12.77 3.98 0.25
C GLU A 24 11.48 4.73 0.64
N GLN A 25 10.43 4.66 -0.18
CA GLN A 25 9.15 5.28 0.10
C GLN A 25 8.48 4.71 1.37
N LYS A 26 8.55 3.39 1.56
CA LYS A 26 8.07 2.73 2.80
C LYS A 26 8.86 3.15 4.03
N ARG A 27 10.19 3.24 3.93
CA ARG A 27 11.07 3.71 5.04
C ARG A 27 10.79 5.17 5.39
N TYR A 28 10.62 6.02 4.38
CA TYR A 28 10.29 7.43 4.57
C TYR A 28 8.89 7.61 5.17
N GLY A 29 7.89 6.86 4.69
CA GLY A 29 6.54 6.85 5.25
C GLY A 29 6.51 6.44 6.73
N TRP A 30 7.31 5.43 7.09
CA TRP A 30 7.46 5.00 8.47
C TRP A 30 8.16 6.04 9.34
N ASN A 31 9.32 6.54 8.91
CA ASN A 31 10.15 7.45 9.70
C ASN A 31 9.49 8.82 9.90
N ARG A 32 8.85 9.36 8.86
CA ARG A 32 8.36 10.74 8.85
C ARG A 32 6.87 10.88 9.14
N HIS A 33 6.07 9.88 8.81
CA HIS A 33 4.61 9.95 8.91
C HIS A 33 3.99 8.87 9.80
N GLY A 34 4.79 7.92 10.30
CA GLY A 34 4.30 6.78 11.09
C GLY A 34 3.41 5.82 10.29
N ILE A 35 3.51 5.84 8.96
CA ILE A 35 2.68 5.02 8.08
C ILE A 35 3.41 3.72 7.78
N LEU A 36 2.83 2.60 8.21
CA LEU A 36 3.33 1.26 7.93
C LEU A 36 2.34 0.52 7.02
N VAL A 37 2.78 0.16 5.82
CA VAL A 37 2.02 -0.71 4.92
C VAL A 37 2.51 -2.14 5.14
N ILE A 38 1.67 -2.93 5.82
CA ILE A 38 1.92 -4.34 6.12
C ILE A 38 0.80 -5.19 5.53
N SER A 39 1.15 -6.39 5.07
CA SER A 39 0.16 -7.39 4.65
C SER A 39 -0.36 -8.11 5.90
N GLU A 40 -1.64 -8.46 5.92
CA GLU A 40 -2.25 -9.20 7.04
C GLU A 40 -1.57 -10.57 7.26
N ASP A 41 -1.09 -11.20 6.18
CA ASP A 41 -0.41 -12.50 6.19
C ASP A 41 1.13 -12.41 6.23
N ASP A 42 1.71 -11.27 6.62
CA ASP A 42 3.17 -11.13 6.66
C ASP A 42 3.80 -12.18 7.59
N ASN A 43 4.70 -13.01 7.03
CA ASN A 43 5.34 -14.11 7.75
C ASN A 43 6.28 -13.67 8.87
N ARG A 44 6.66 -12.39 8.90
CA ARG A 44 7.49 -11.79 9.94
C ARG A 44 6.68 -11.44 11.18
N LEU A 45 5.35 -11.37 11.07
CA LEU A 45 4.44 -11.16 12.18
C LEU A 45 4.08 -12.49 12.83
N THR A 46 4.19 -12.54 14.15
CA THR A 46 3.67 -13.62 14.97
C THR A 46 2.13 -13.63 14.91
N TRP A 47 1.53 -14.77 15.27
CA TRP A 47 0.07 -14.93 15.22
C TRP A 47 -0.70 -13.81 15.97
N PRO A 48 -0.30 -13.38 17.19
CA PRO A 48 -0.97 -12.27 17.88
C PRO A 48 -0.85 -10.93 17.13
N GLU A 49 0.28 -10.67 16.49
CA GLU A 49 0.52 -9.44 15.74
C GLU A 49 -0.34 -9.39 14.48
N ARG A 50 -0.50 -10.51 13.76
CA ARG A 50 -1.40 -10.58 12.60
C ARG A 50 -2.85 -10.32 12.99
N GLU A 51 -3.29 -10.92 14.10
CA GLU A 51 -4.64 -10.73 14.61
C GLU A 51 -4.89 -9.27 15.03
N LEU A 52 -3.92 -8.61 15.66
CA LEU A 52 -4.01 -7.19 16.00
C LEU A 52 -4.13 -6.33 14.74
N VAL A 53 -3.33 -6.60 13.71
CA VAL A 53 -3.36 -5.87 12.43
C VAL A 53 -4.70 -6.05 11.74
N LYS A 54 -5.25 -7.27 11.75
CA LYS A 54 -6.57 -7.58 11.21
C LYS A 54 -7.68 -6.82 11.94
N GLN A 55 -7.67 -6.82 13.28
CA GLN A 55 -8.64 -6.07 14.07
C GLN A 55 -8.55 -4.56 13.86
N LEU A 56 -7.34 -4.01 13.75
CA LEU A 56 -7.13 -2.61 13.42
C LEU A 56 -7.62 -2.30 12.00
N GLY A 57 -7.34 -3.17 11.03
CA GLY A 57 -7.83 -3.08 9.66
C GLY A 57 -9.35 -3.08 9.59
N ASP A 58 -10.00 -4.05 10.26
CA ASP A 58 -11.46 -4.14 10.35
C ASP A 58 -12.08 -2.93 11.07
N ARG A 59 -11.40 -2.36 12.07
CA ARG A 59 -11.90 -1.17 12.76
C ARG A 59 -11.78 0.10 11.92
N LEU A 60 -10.67 0.25 11.19
CA LEU A 60 -10.35 1.47 10.43
C LEU A 60 -10.98 1.45 9.03
N TYR A 61 -11.03 0.29 8.39
CA TYR A 61 -11.45 0.10 7.00
C TYR A 61 -12.57 -0.93 6.84
N GLY A 62 -12.86 -1.74 7.86
CA GLY A 62 -13.98 -2.67 7.82
C GLY A 62 -15.26 -1.89 7.57
N HIS A 63 -15.97 -2.32 6.53
CA HIS A 63 -17.19 -1.69 6.03
C HIS A 63 -18.06 -1.25 7.20
N ARG A 64 -18.29 0.08 7.31
CA ARG A 64 -19.37 0.64 8.11
C ARG A 64 -20.60 -0.20 7.81
N ARG A 65 -21.06 -0.93 8.83
CA ARG A 65 -22.35 -1.61 8.80
C ARG A 65 -23.35 -0.63 8.20
N LYS A 66 -24.02 -1.10 7.15
CA LYS A 66 -25.09 -0.45 6.42
C LYS A 66 -25.92 0.42 7.37
N GLY A 67 -26.22 1.64 6.91
CA GLY A 67 -26.90 2.67 7.66
C GLY A 67 -27.96 2.14 8.63
N VAL A 68 -27.81 2.53 9.90
CA VAL A 68 -28.94 2.56 10.80
C VAL A 68 -29.85 3.66 10.26
N CYS A 69 -30.89 3.25 9.54
CA CYS A 69 -32.04 4.10 9.29
C CYS A 69 -32.66 4.41 10.65
N HIS A 70 -32.41 5.60 11.17
CA HIS A 70 -33.22 6.16 12.25
C HIS A 70 -34.62 6.43 11.67
N ALA A 71 -35.59 5.65 12.15
CA ALA A 71 -37.02 5.87 11.95
C ALA A 71 -37.53 6.96 12.89
#